data_AF-A0A7Y3GB45-F1
#
_entry.id   AF-A0A7Y3GB45-F1
#
_cell.length_a   1.000
_cell.length_b   1.000
_cell.length_c   1.000
_cell.angle_alpha   90.00
_cell.angle_beta   90.00
_cell.angle_gamma   90.00
#
_symmetry.space_group_name_H-M   'P 1'
#
loop_
_entity.id
_entity.type
_entity.pdbx_description
1 polymer ?
#
loop_
_entity_poly.entity_id
_entity_poly.type
_entity_poly.pdbx_seq_one_letter_code
_entity_poly.pdbx_strand_id
1 'polypeptide(L)'
;MSSGLAPALILALDGASFDVIEPLARAGRLPNLSAWMAGGAAAPLPSTVPPMTFPAWSSFMTGLPPGGHGIFDFTQKVPGAYRVRFVHAGDRAGRSLFGRVSDVGGRVLV
;
A
#
# COMPACT_ATOMS: atom_id res chain seq x y z
N MET A 1 -3.44 -3.28 33.26
CA MET A 1 -3.28 -2.23 32.24
C MET A 1 -3.73 -2.81 30.91
N SER A 2 -4.91 -2.43 30.42
CA SER A 2 -5.35 -2.83 29.08
C SER A 2 -4.50 -2.05 28.07
N SER A 3 -3.49 -2.68 27.48
CA SER A 3 -2.75 -2.11 26.35
C SER A 3 -3.66 -2.18 25.11
N GLY A 4 -4.66 -1.29 25.06
CA GLY A 4 -5.49 -1.14 23.87
C GLY A 4 -4.62 -0.58 22.74
N LEU A 5 -4.76 -1.14 21.54
CA LEU A 5 -4.13 -0.58 20.34
C LEU A 5 -4.66 0.84 20.12
N ALA A 6 -3.76 1.79 19.90
CA ALA A 6 -4.16 3.14 19.47
C ALA A 6 -4.78 3.06 18.07
N PRO A 7 -5.88 3.79 17.78
CA PRO A 7 -6.41 3.88 16.43
C PRO A 7 -5.37 4.46 15.47
N ALA A 8 -5.22 3.84 14.30
CA ALA A 8 -4.32 4.30 13.24
C ALA A 8 -5.12 4.47 11.94
N LEU A 9 -4.87 5.58 11.23
CA LEU A 9 -5.38 5.83 9.89
C LEU A 9 -4.20 5.79 8.91
N ILE A 10 -4.33 4.99 7.86
CA ILE A 10 -3.37 4.96 6.76
C ILE A 10 -4.08 5.48 5.52
N LEU A 11 -3.56 6.56 4.95
CA LEU A 11 -4.02 7.11 3.67
C LEU A 11 -2.98 6.77 2.61
N ALA A 12 -3.37 5.98 1.62
CA ALA A 12 -2.54 5.64 0.48
C ALA A 12 -3.18 6.19 -0.79
N LEU A 13 -2.45 7.06 -1.48
CA LEU A 13 -2.91 7.81 -2.65
C LEU A 13 -2.18 7.31 -3.88
N ASP A 14 -2.89 6.69 -4.82
CA ASP A 14 -2.28 6.17 -6.06
C ASP A 14 -1.83 7.34 -6.97
N GLY A 15 -0.64 7.23 -7.54
CA GLY A 15 -0.04 8.25 -8.42
C GLY A 15 0.34 9.58 -7.75
N ALA A 16 0.28 9.68 -6.42
CA ALA A 16 0.57 10.92 -5.69
C ALA A 16 2.04 11.03 -5.26
N SER A 17 2.97 11.10 -6.22
CA SER A 17 4.39 11.35 -5.90
C SER A 17 4.62 12.78 -5.37
N PHE A 18 5.78 13.01 -4.75
CA PHE A 18 6.18 14.35 -4.32
C PHE A 18 6.30 15.35 -5.50
N ASP A 19 6.61 14.86 -6.70
CA ASP A 19 6.62 15.69 -7.92
C ASP A 19 5.24 16.27 -8.26
N VAL A 20 4.15 15.63 -7.80
CA VAL A 20 2.77 16.11 -7.95
C VAL A 20 2.33 16.88 -6.70
N ILE A 21 2.62 16.34 -5.52
CA ILE A 21 2.17 16.91 -4.23
C ILE A 21 2.80 18.28 -4.00
N GLU A 22 4.11 18.41 -4.17
CA GLU A 22 4.81 19.64 -3.78
C GLU A 22 4.40 20.87 -4.60
N PRO A 23 4.28 20.83 -5.94
CA PRO A 23 3.80 21.98 -6.70
C PRO A 23 2.39 22.40 -6.30
N LEU A 24 1.49 21.44 -6.06
CA LEU A 24 0.13 21.72 -5.63
C LEU A 24 0.08 22.30 -4.21
N ALA A 25 0.90 21.79 -3.30
CA ALA A 25 1.04 22.34 -1.95
C ALA A 25 1.57 23.78 -1.98
N ARG A 26 2.62 24.06 -2.78
CA ARG A 26 3.16 25.42 -2.96
C ARG A 26 2.13 26.39 -3.56
N ALA A 27 1.25 25.89 -4.43
CA ALA A 27 0.14 26.67 -4.99
C ALA A 27 -1.06 26.84 -4.02
N GLY A 28 -0.94 26.38 -2.77
CA GLY A 28 -2.01 26.48 -1.76
C GLY A 28 -3.19 25.53 -2.01
N ARG A 29 -3.05 24.54 -2.90
CA ARG A 29 -4.14 23.64 -3.30
C ARG A 29 -4.31 22.43 -2.39
N LEU A 30 -3.31 22.13 -1.55
CA LEU A 30 -3.31 20.98 -0.63
C LEU A 30 -3.01 21.42 0.82
N PRO A 31 -3.87 22.26 1.43
CA PRO A 31 -3.59 22.88 2.73
C PRO A 31 -3.40 21.86 3.85
N ASN A 32 -4.20 20.78 3.89
CA ASN A 32 -4.09 19.75 4.92
C ASN A 32 -2.80 18.93 4.79
N LEU A 33 -2.46 18.53 3.56
CA LEU A 33 -1.24 17.76 3.31
C LEU A 33 0.01 18.61 3.57
N SER A 34 -0.03 19.90 3.22
CA SER A 34 1.04 20.86 3.56
C SER A 34 1.23 20.97 5.06
N ALA A 35 0.15 21.07 5.84
CA ALA A 35 0.23 21.11 7.30
C ALA A 35 0.81 19.81 7.89
N TRP A 36 0.41 18.63 7.37
CA TRP A 36 0.95 17.35 7.81
C TRP A 36 2.44 17.19 7.47
N MET A 37 2.87 17.62 6.28
CA MET A 37 4.29 17.58 5.90
C MET A 37 5.14 18.52 6.77
N ALA A 38 4.62 19.70 7.14
CA ALA A 38 5.33 20.67 7.98
C ALA A 38 5.39 20.26 9.47
N GLY A 39 4.33 19.64 9.99
CA GLY A 39 4.24 19.22 11.39
C GLY A 39 4.71 17.79 11.67
N GLY A 40 5.10 17.04 10.64
CA GLY A 40 5.48 15.63 10.72
C GLY A 40 6.76 15.32 9.97
N ALA A 41 6.83 14.12 9.40
CA ALA A 41 7.95 13.69 8.56
C ALA A 41 7.44 13.38 7.14
N ALA A 42 8.15 13.88 6.14
CA ALA A 42 7.87 13.63 4.73
C ALA A 42 9.20 13.37 4.00
N ALA A 43 9.29 12.24 3.32
CA ALA A 43 10.45 11.86 2.54
C ALA A 43 10.04 10.93 1.39
N PRO A 44 10.74 10.97 0.24
CA PRO A 44 10.52 10.00 -0.82
C PRO A 44 10.87 8.59 -0.32
N LEU A 45 10.05 7.61 -0.70
CA LEU A 45 10.29 6.19 -0.44
C LEU A 45 10.34 5.43 -1.77
N PRO A 46 11.26 4.46 -1.93
CA PRO A 46 11.26 3.61 -3.10
C PRO A 46 9.99 2.74 -3.13
N SER A 47 9.41 2.61 -4.31
CA SER A 47 8.32 1.65 -4.54
C SER A 47 8.86 0.21 -4.65
N THR A 48 7.97 -0.74 -4.90
CA THR A 48 8.34 -2.11 -5.27
C THR A 48 9.03 -2.15 -6.62
N VAL A 49 9.72 -3.26 -6.91
CA VAL A 49 10.16 -3.62 -8.26
C VAL A 49 9.38 -4.86 -8.69
N PRO A 50 8.49 -4.77 -9.70
CA PRO A 50 8.18 -3.59 -10.51
C PRO A 50 7.33 -2.54 -9.76
N PRO A 51 7.44 -1.24 -10.12
CA PRO A 51 6.70 -0.15 -9.47
C PRO A 51 5.28 -0.03 -10.02
N MET A 52 4.51 -1.10 -9.94
CA MET A 52 3.14 -1.20 -10.43
C MET A 52 2.14 -1.18 -9.27
N THR A 53 0.92 -0.74 -9.52
CA THR A 53 -0.18 -0.67 -8.53
C THR A 53 -0.32 -1.98 -7.74
N PHE A 54 -0.54 -3.11 -8.42
CA PHE A 54 -0.82 -4.39 -7.75
C PHE A 54 0.29 -4.92 -6.81
N PRO A 55 1.56 -4.97 -7.24
CA PRO A 55 2.65 -5.33 -6.34
C PRO A 55 2.81 -4.31 -5.20
N ALA A 56 2.74 -3.00 -5.46
CA ALA A 56 2.90 -1.99 -4.42
C ALA A 56 1.83 -2.11 -3.31
N TRP A 57 0.56 -2.25 -3.68
CA TRP A 57 -0.53 -2.45 -2.71
C TRP A 57 -0.41 -3.78 -1.98
N SER A 58 0.00 -4.85 -2.66
CA SER A 58 0.20 -6.16 -2.02
C SER A 58 1.36 -6.14 -1.03
N SER A 59 2.46 -5.46 -1.35
CA SER A 59 3.58 -5.23 -0.44
C SER A 59 3.18 -4.37 0.74
N PHE A 60 2.49 -3.26 0.53
CA PHE A 60 1.95 -2.42 1.60
C PHE A 60 1.09 -3.23 2.57
N MET A 61 0.15 -4.03 2.04
CA MET A 61 -0.76 -4.79 2.88
C MET A 61 -0.06 -5.90 3.66
N THR A 62 0.96 -6.55 3.10
CA THR A 62 1.54 -7.78 3.68
C THR A 62 2.87 -7.56 4.40
N GLY A 63 3.57 -6.46 4.12
CA GLY A 63 4.96 -6.24 4.50
C GLY A 63 5.96 -7.11 3.73
N LEU A 64 5.54 -7.82 2.68
CA LEU A 64 6.39 -8.69 1.87
C LEU A 64 6.81 -8.00 0.55
N PRO A 65 7.98 -8.32 -0.01
CA PRO A 65 8.30 -7.91 -1.38
C PRO A 65 7.45 -8.69 -2.41
N PRO A 66 7.42 -8.28 -3.70
CA PRO A 66 6.69 -8.99 -4.76
C PRO A 66 6.97 -10.49 -4.83
N GLY A 67 8.23 -10.90 -4.66
CA GLY A 67 8.62 -12.31 -4.59
C GLY A 67 8.05 -13.07 -3.38
N GLY A 68 7.74 -12.39 -2.28
CA GLY A 68 7.19 -12.99 -1.07
C GLY A 68 5.68 -13.17 -1.10
N HIS A 69 4.94 -12.22 -1.69
CA HIS A 69 3.48 -12.32 -1.80
C HIS A 69 2.99 -12.82 -3.17
N GLY A 70 3.87 -12.93 -4.17
CA GLY A 70 3.60 -13.57 -5.47
C GLY A 70 2.80 -12.73 -6.48
N ILE A 71 2.54 -11.44 -6.20
CA ILE A 71 1.78 -10.55 -7.08
C ILE A 71 2.76 -9.62 -7.78
N PHE A 72 2.73 -9.59 -9.11
CA PHE A 72 3.66 -8.80 -9.94
C PHE A 72 2.95 -7.87 -10.91
N ASP A 73 1.70 -8.17 -11.27
CA ASP A 73 0.86 -7.38 -12.18
C ASP A 73 -0.62 -7.80 -12.01
N PHE A 74 -1.53 -7.16 -12.74
CA PHE A 74 -2.94 -7.53 -12.87
C PHE A 74 -3.13 -8.93 -13.49
N THR A 75 -2.12 -9.41 -14.22
CA THR A 75 -2.18 -10.70 -14.90
C THR A 75 -0.94 -11.55 -14.64
N GLN A 76 -1.09 -12.86 -14.79
CA GLN A 76 0.01 -13.83 -14.72
C GLN A 76 -0.07 -14.79 -15.90
N LYS A 77 1.10 -15.20 -16.39
CA LYS A 77 1.19 -16.26 -17.40
C LYS A 77 0.70 -17.58 -16.82
N VAL A 78 -0.13 -18.30 -17.56
CA VAL A 78 -0.52 -19.67 -17.20
C VAL A 78 0.63 -20.61 -17.54
N PRO A 79 1.16 -21.39 -16.57
CA PRO A 79 2.22 -22.36 -16.85
C PRO A 79 1.82 -23.34 -17.96
N GLY A 80 2.73 -23.59 -18.90
CA GLY A 80 2.50 -24.53 -20.01
C GLY A 80 1.54 -24.05 -21.11
N ALA A 81 1.07 -22.80 -21.08
CA ALA A 81 0.17 -22.25 -22.10
C ALA A 81 0.60 -20.86 -22.59
N TYR A 82 0.25 -20.52 -23.83
CA TYR A 82 0.42 -19.17 -24.38
C TYR A 82 -0.80 -18.30 -24.07
N ARG A 83 -1.10 -18.12 -22.78
CA ARG A 83 -2.20 -17.27 -22.29
C ARG A 83 -1.88 -16.69 -20.92
N VAL A 84 -2.58 -15.61 -20.58
CA VAL A 84 -2.56 -14.99 -19.25
C VAL A 84 -3.90 -15.23 -18.53
N ARG A 85 -3.87 -15.12 -17.22
CA ARG A 85 -5.06 -15.05 -16.34
C ARG A 85 -5.00 -13.77 -15.52
N PHE A 86 -6.16 -13.26 -15.12
CA PHE A 86 -6.21 -12.22 -14.09
C PHE A 86 -5.84 -12.80 -12.72
N VAL A 87 -5.20 -11.96 -11.90
CA VAL A 87 -4.95 -12.27 -10.49
C VAL A 87 -6.05 -11.66 -9.62
N HIS A 88 -6.33 -12.30 -8.50
CA HIS A 88 -7.26 -11.81 -7.49
C HIS A 88 -6.64 -11.90 -6.10
N ALA A 89 -7.34 -11.39 -5.08
CA ALA A 89 -6.83 -11.34 -3.71
C ALA A 89 -6.44 -12.71 -3.12
N GLY A 90 -6.98 -13.80 -3.67
CA GLY A 90 -6.63 -15.17 -3.25
C GLY A 90 -5.28 -15.67 -3.78
N ASP A 91 -4.73 -15.03 -4.81
CA ASP A 91 -3.38 -15.34 -5.31
C ASP A 91 -2.27 -14.76 -4.43
N ARG A 92 -2.62 -13.80 -3.57
CA ARG A 92 -1.65 -13.09 -2.73
C ARG A 92 -1.29 -13.94 -1.51
N ALA A 93 -0.03 -14.34 -1.42
CA ALA A 93 0.51 -14.97 -0.22
C ALA A 93 0.74 -13.94 0.90
N GLY A 94 0.77 -14.42 2.14
CA GLY A 94 1.03 -13.61 3.33
C GLY A 94 -0.23 -13.01 3.96
N ARG A 95 -0.22 -12.93 5.30
CA ARG A 95 -1.29 -12.30 6.09
C ARG A 95 -1.16 -10.78 5.99
N SER A 96 -2.24 -10.10 5.62
CA SER A 96 -2.26 -8.63 5.61
C SER A 96 -2.16 -8.05 7.02
N LEU A 97 -1.66 -6.82 7.14
CA LEU A 97 -1.63 -6.06 8.40
C LEU A 97 -3.04 -5.96 9.00
N PHE A 98 -4.06 -5.80 8.15
CA PHE A 98 -5.47 -5.79 8.53
C PHE A 98 -5.89 -7.10 9.18
N GLY A 99 -5.57 -8.23 8.53
CA GLY A 99 -5.85 -9.57 9.08
C GLY A 99 -5.15 -9.78 10.41
N ARG A 100 -3.88 -9.36 10.53
CA ARG A 100 -3.11 -9.45 11.79
C ARG A 100 -3.73 -8.63 12.92
N VAL A 101 -4.27 -7.44 12.63
CA VAL A 101 -4.98 -6.61 13.61
C VAL A 101 -6.29 -7.30 14.03
N SER A 102 -7.05 -7.87 13.09
CA SER A 102 -8.25 -8.64 13.40
C SER A 102 -7.96 -9.90 14.23
N ASP A 103 -6.85 -10.58 13.97
CA ASP A 103 -6.45 -11.81 14.69
C ASP A 103 -6.25 -11.59 16.19
N VAL A 104 -5.85 -10.38 16.59
CA VAL A 104 -5.69 -9.99 17.99
C VAL A 104 -6.92 -9.29 18.58
N GLY A 105 -8.08 -9.38 17.91
CA GLY A 105 -9.34 -8.79 18.36
C GLY A 105 -9.48 -7.29 18.04
N GLY A 106 -8.59 -6.73 17.23
CA GLY A 106 -8.69 -5.35 16.75
C GLY A 106 -9.79 -5.16 15.70
N ARG A 107 -10.29 -3.93 15.58
CA ARG A 107 -11.27 -3.56 14.56
C ARG A 107 -10.59 -2.87 13.39
N VAL A 108 -10.95 -3.26 12.18
CA VAL A 108 -10.39 -2.72 10.94
C VAL A 108 -11.51 -2.28 10.01
N LEU A 109 -11.32 -1.15 9.34
CA LEU A 109 -12.11 -0.68 8.21
C LEU A 109 -11.12 -0.40 7.06
N VAL A 110 -11.36 -0.99 5.90
CA VAL A 110 -10.59 -0.80 4.66
C VAL A 110 -11.52 -0.28 3.59
#